data_AF-A0AAE1H067-F1
#
_entry.id   AF-A0AAE1H067-F1
#
_cell.length_a   1.000
_cell.length_b   1.000
_cell.length_c   1.000
_cell.angle_alpha   90.00
_cell.angle_beta   90.00
_cell.angle_gamma   90.00
#
_symmetry.space_group_name_H-M   'P 1'
#
loop_
_entity.id
_entity.type
_entity.pdbx_description
1 polymer ?
#
loop_
_entity_poly.entity_id
_entity_poly.type
_entity_poly.pdbx_seq_one_letter_code
_entity_poly.pdbx_strand_id
1 'polypeptide(L)'
;QIFQRGRIMPTPEATLRSKLSAAGRRALLVRCGGRSCSGVLLDADLDRPDWRPDGALVLVPALLLHGAGVVDRRNGKPVIRRRAVPAVSVVLRRGRLKPRAGRPPAHAHTLQEPEDDLGEVQARVLAAWRWGRLAAALPQLLAELRLSSDAAAEPWTSLQPSIRDVSTSGGVGGGDPGREARELVSMFLLLQLQPVPAARPPVLAALREALGRAPPVPARGAPVCTASAPLAAPGLLGAVCQGVVSGTAPGGLLTLTDARVTPGCEGAGVYSLAAADASLPCAVVLSPLTWWRGEAVGFTLCLDLRRLLEDALLHLEQVGRLQLAPQPPSTTMSAFHNDGADDVDLFGIDKSVVLVRCAHMWGSGVVIGRAGDRQGARPVILTCAHVLLDGREVTVCWGDHALRAEVVWRSADGEPFDVAVLLVDVDEDEDELCPLPLDCRPPHVGEAVVAAGFPLFSERSAAAPVRALRPLVSRGEVSGWWTSASSQILTTCTVQSGASGGPLLRLGPGGEPRVIGVLVCNAQVGSGGDAVVYPHVNFALWADAIHGPIDAYLKSGDKKHLGQLQCKSLAVHRQWKLQPPRMCKL
;
A
#
# COMPACT_ATOMS: atom_id res chain seq x y z
N GLN A 1 -47.14 11.47 29.71
CA GLN A 1 -45.68 11.64 29.67
C GLN A 1 -45.03 10.27 29.50
N ILE A 2 -44.82 9.84 28.25
CA ILE A 2 -44.15 8.58 27.92
C ILE A 2 -42.76 8.95 27.42
N PHE A 3 -41.73 8.66 28.22
CA PHE A 3 -40.32 8.77 27.82
C PHE A 3 -40.02 7.67 26.80
N GLN A 4 -40.10 7.99 25.50
CA GLN A 4 -39.46 7.17 24.48
C GLN A 4 -37.94 7.35 24.62
N ARG A 5 -37.26 6.28 25.06
CA ARG A 5 -35.81 6.14 25.00
C ARG A 5 -35.39 6.15 23.52
N GLY A 6 -35.07 7.32 22.99
CA GLY A 6 -34.36 7.44 21.72
C GLY A 6 -33.03 6.72 21.84
N ARG A 7 -32.81 5.65 21.07
CA ARG A 7 -31.48 5.06 20.89
C ARG A 7 -30.62 6.11 20.21
N ILE A 8 -29.70 6.71 20.96
CA ILE A 8 -28.67 7.58 20.41
C ILE A 8 -27.83 6.72 19.46
N MET A 9 -27.94 6.96 18.16
CA MET A 9 -27.06 6.33 17.17
C MET A 9 -25.62 6.73 17.49
N PRO A 10 -24.66 5.79 17.48
CA PRO A 10 -23.25 6.11 17.73
C PRO A 10 -22.73 7.09 16.68
N THR A 11 -21.86 8.01 17.09
CA THR A 11 -21.21 8.94 16.16
C THR A 11 -20.30 8.18 15.19
N PRO A 12 -20.00 8.74 14.00
CA PRO A 12 -19.06 8.13 13.04
C PRO A 12 -17.69 7.80 13.68
N GLU A 13 -17.19 8.67 14.55
CA GLU A 13 -15.94 8.44 15.29
C GLU A 13 -16.02 7.28 16.27
N ALA A 14 -17.12 7.17 17.01
CA ALA A 14 -17.33 6.04 17.94
C ALA A 14 -17.42 4.71 17.18
N THR A 15 -18.06 4.74 16.01
CA THR A 15 -18.15 3.58 15.10
C THR A 15 -16.77 3.18 14.58
N LEU A 16 -15.97 4.16 14.13
CA LEU A 16 -14.61 3.94 13.66
C LEU A 16 -13.72 3.36 14.77
N ARG A 17 -13.71 3.95 15.97
CA ARG A 17 -12.94 3.43 17.11
C ARG A 17 -13.30 2.00 17.47
N SER A 18 -14.60 1.67 17.42
CA SER A 18 -15.07 0.30 17.66
C SER A 18 -14.52 -0.68 16.62
N LYS A 19 -14.57 -0.31 15.33
CA LYS A 19 -14.01 -1.11 14.23
C LYS A 19 -12.50 -1.34 14.35
N LEU A 20 -11.73 -0.31 14.70
CA LEU A 20 -10.28 -0.42 14.92
C LEU A 20 -9.96 -1.33 16.10
N SER A 21 -10.68 -1.15 17.21
CA SER A 21 -10.53 -2.01 18.40
C SER A 21 -10.85 -3.47 18.06
N ALA A 22 -11.90 -3.70 17.28
CA ALA A 22 -12.24 -5.04 16.80
C ALA A 22 -11.13 -5.64 15.93
N ALA A 23 -10.57 -4.89 14.99
CA ALA A 23 -9.44 -5.34 14.17
C ALA A 23 -8.21 -5.67 15.03
N GLY A 24 -7.84 -4.79 15.98
CA GLY A 24 -6.70 -4.98 16.87
C GLY A 24 -6.79 -6.25 17.74
N ARG A 25 -8.00 -6.64 18.17
CA ARG A 25 -8.22 -7.91 18.91
C ARG A 25 -7.94 -9.16 18.08
N ARG A 26 -7.87 -9.03 16.76
CA ARG A 26 -7.64 -10.15 15.83
C ARG A 26 -6.19 -10.24 15.34
N ALA A 27 -5.32 -9.35 15.82
CA ALA A 27 -3.90 -9.45 15.55
C ALA A 27 -3.35 -10.73 16.21
N LEU A 28 -2.53 -11.45 15.45
CA LEU A 28 -1.81 -12.62 15.93
C LEU A 28 -0.31 -12.40 15.80
N LEU A 29 0.44 -12.96 16.73
CA LEU A 29 1.90 -13.10 16.62
C LEU A 29 2.23 -14.59 16.57
N VAL A 30 2.92 -15.01 15.52
CA VAL A 30 3.36 -16.40 15.33
C VAL A 30 4.86 -16.48 15.57
N ARG A 31 5.29 -17.47 16.36
CA ARG A 31 6.68 -17.70 16.74
C ARG A 31 7.14 -19.07 16.27
N CYS A 32 8.34 -19.13 15.70
CA CYS A 32 8.94 -20.37 15.23
C CYS A 32 10.47 -20.24 15.24
N GLY A 33 11.15 -21.05 16.07
CA GLY A 33 12.62 -21.13 16.06
C GLY A 33 13.35 -19.80 16.29
N GLY A 34 12.84 -18.95 17.19
CA GLY A 34 13.40 -17.63 17.49
C GLY A 34 13.02 -16.52 16.51
N ARG A 35 12.25 -16.84 15.46
CA ARG A 35 11.66 -15.86 14.54
C ARG A 35 10.21 -15.63 14.90
N SER A 36 9.71 -14.44 14.60
CA SER A 36 8.32 -14.07 14.85
C SER A 36 7.77 -13.22 13.69
N CYS A 37 6.49 -13.35 13.39
CA CYS A 37 5.78 -12.51 12.42
C CYS A 37 4.28 -12.46 12.75
N SER A 38 3.52 -11.67 12.02
CA SER A 38 2.07 -11.63 12.16
C SER A 38 1.40 -12.82 11.47
N GLY A 39 0.14 -13.10 11.80
CA GLY A 39 -0.66 -14.13 11.15
C GLY A 39 -2.14 -13.78 11.09
N VAL A 40 -2.90 -14.53 10.29
CA VAL A 40 -4.36 -14.38 10.18
C VAL A 40 -5.05 -15.60 10.77
N LEU A 41 -5.98 -15.36 11.70
CA LEU A 41 -6.91 -16.38 12.16
C LEU A 41 -8.02 -16.56 11.12
N LEU A 42 -8.24 -17.77 10.64
CA LEU A 42 -9.34 -18.07 9.69
C LEU A 42 -10.65 -18.44 10.39
N ASP A 43 -10.62 -18.59 11.70
CA ASP A 43 -11.79 -18.92 12.54
C ASP A 43 -12.68 -17.69 12.74
N ALA A 44 -14.00 -17.86 12.63
CA ALA A 44 -14.97 -16.77 12.50
C ALA A 44 -15.29 -16.04 13.80
N ASP A 45 -15.15 -16.75 14.92
CA ASP A 45 -15.95 -16.47 16.10
C ASP A 45 -15.13 -15.95 17.29
N LEU A 46 -14.13 -15.10 17.01
CA LEU A 46 -13.32 -14.47 18.06
C LEU A 46 -14.14 -13.64 19.05
N ASP A 47 -15.30 -13.13 18.61
CA ASP A 47 -16.17 -12.31 19.43
C ASP A 47 -17.14 -13.15 20.30
N ARG A 48 -17.11 -14.49 20.19
CA ARG A 48 -17.86 -15.36 21.11
C ARG A 48 -17.22 -15.37 22.50
N PRO A 49 -18.02 -15.18 23.57
CA PRO A 49 -17.50 -15.14 24.94
C PRO A 49 -16.87 -16.45 25.40
N ASP A 50 -17.20 -17.57 24.75
CA ASP A 50 -16.72 -18.92 25.01
C ASP A 50 -15.69 -19.41 23.99
N TRP A 51 -15.22 -18.55 23.08
CA TRP A 51 -14.25 -18.94 22.06
C TRP A 51 -13.00 -19.59 22.65
N ARG A 52 -12.51 -20.62 21.97
CA ARG A 52 -11.30 -21.36 22.33
C ARG A 52 -10.38 -21.40 21.11
N PRO A 53 -9.06 -21.19 21.30
CA PRO A 53 -8.10 -21.31 20.22
C PRO A 53 -7.93 -22.74 19.74
N ASP A 54 -8.40 -23.73 20.49
CA ASP A 54 -8.22 -25.15 20.24
C ASP A 54 -8.68 -25.58 18.84
N GLY A 55 -7.73 -26.03 18.04
CA GLY A 55 -7.91 -26.40 16.65
C GLY A 55 -7.85 -25.23 15.68
N ALA A 56 -7.99 -23.97 16.08
CA ALA A 56 -8.12 -22.82 15.18
C ALA A 56 -7.11 -22.83 14.02
N LEU A 57 -7.58 -22.46 12.83
CA LEU A 57 -6.72 -22.41 11.65
C LEU A 57 -6.05 -21.04 11.56
N VAL A 58 -4.73 -21.04 11.40
CA VAL A 58 -3.92 -19.82 11.26
C VAL A 58 -3.17 -19.88 9.94
N LEU A 59 -3.25 -18.80 9.18
CA LEU A 59 -2.52 -18.59 7.94
C LEU A 59 -1.34 -17.67 8.18
N VAL A 60 -0.16 -18.07 7.72
CA VAL A 60 1.10 -17.36 7.99
C VAL A 60 2.00 -17.39 6.75
N PRO A 61 2.67 -16.28 6.39
CA PRO A 61 3.75 -16.34 5.41
C PRO A 61 4.91 -17.17 5.97
N ALA A 62 5.45 -18.07 5.18
CA ALA A 62 6.51 -18.98 5.59
C ALA A 62 7.91 -18.33 5.63
N LEU A 63 7.99 -16.99 5.64
CA LEU A 63 9.23 -16.25 5.93
C LEU A 63 9.84 -16.70 7.28
N LEU A 64 9.00 -17.18 8.21
CA LEU A 64 9.40 -17.81 9.48
C LEU A 64 10.28 -19.07 9.31
N LEU A 65 10.16 -19.80 8.19
CA LEU A 65 10.89 -21.05 7.96
C LEU A 65 12.17 -20.87 7.16
N HIS A 66 12.43 -19.69 6.59
CA HIS A 66 13.73 -19.41 5.99
C HIS A 66 14.82 -19.57 7.06
N GLY A 67 15.80 -20.44 6.82
CA GLY A 67 16.86 -20.79 7.78
C GLY A 67 16.60 -22.04 8.63
N ALA A 68 15.37 -22.56 8.71
CA ALA A 68 15.09 -23.84 9.38
C ALA A 68 15.41 -25.06 8.48
N GLY A 69 15.47 -24.86 7.17
CA GLY A 69 15.86 -25.86 6.18
C GLY A 69 16.91 -25.32 5.22
N VAL A 70 18.12 -25.87 5.25
CA VAL A 70 19.03 -25.79 4.11
C VAL A 70 18.40 -26.61 3.00
N VAL A 71 18.09 -25.98 1.87
CA VAL A 71 17.68 -26.69 0.64
C VAL A 71 18.95 -27.34 0.08
N ASP A 72 19.22 -28.57 0.50
CA ASP A 72 20.32 -29.37 -0.05
C ASP A 72 19.89 -29.86 -1.43
N ARG A 73 20.62 -29.47 -2.49
CA ARG A 73 20.34 -29.93 -3.85
C ARG A 73 21.12 -31.21 -4.11
N ARG A 74 20.48 -32.36 -3.88
CA ARG A 74 20.96 -33.64 -4.44
C ARG A 74 20.33 -33.86 -5.81
N ASN A 75 21.16 -33.99 -6.85
CA ASN A 75 20.74 -34.26 -8.24
C ASN A 75 19.79 -33.21 -8.85
N GLY A 76 19.95 -31.94 -8.51
CA GLY A 76 19.14 -30.85 -9.07
C GLY A 76 17.69 -30.76 -8.56
N LYS A 77 17.28 -31.63 -7.63
CA LYS A 77 16.00 -31.54 -6.93
C LYS A 77 16.20 -30.94 -5.53
N PRO A 78 15.38 -29.95 -5.12
CA PRO A 78 15.45 -29.41 -3.77
C PRO A 78 15.04 -30.50 -2.77
N VAL A 79 15.97 -30.94 -1.92
CA VAL A 79 15.69 -31.84 -0.81
C VAL A 79 15.71 -31.01 0.47
N ILE A 80 14.52 -30.74 1.02
CA ILE A 80 14.39 -30.17 2.36
C ILE A 80 14.81 -31.27 3.33
N ARG A 81 16.04 -31.21 3.87
CA ARG A 81 16.37 -32.07 5.02
C ARG A 81 15.43 -31.69 6.14
N ARG A 82 14.61 -32.65 6.59
CA ARG A 82 13.81 -32.54 7.82
C ARG A 82 14.77 -32.37 9.02
N ARG A 83 15.29 -31.17 9.26
CA ARG A 83 15.49 -30.76 10.65
C ARG A 83 14.10 -30.75 11.28
N ALA A 84 14.00 -31.20 12.53
CA ALA A 84 12.75 -31.11 13.28
C ALA A 84 12.24 -29.68 13.13
N VAL A 85 11.04 -29.51 12.54
CA VAL A 85 10.41 -28.19 12.44
C VAL A 85 10.33 -27.69 13.88
N PRO A 86 10.96 -26.56 14.22
CA PRO A 86 10.93 -26.07 15.59
C PRO A 86 9.47 -25.90 16.02
N ALA A 87 9.21 -26.06 17.32
CA ALA A 87 7.87 -25.88 17.87
C ALA A 87 7.32 -24.51 17.41
N VAL A 88 6.15 -24.55 16.79
CA VAL A 88 5.45 -23.34 16.33
C VAL A 88 4.46 -22.98 17.42
N SER A 89 4.52 -21.76 17.91
CA SER A 89 3.54 -21.22 18.85
C SER A 89 2.88 -19.98 18.29
N VAL A 90 1.64 -19.75 18.72
CA VAL A 90 0.83 -18.59 18.35
C VAL A 90 0.46 -17.86 19.62
N VAL A 91 0.81 -16.59 19.66
CA VAL A 91 0.49 -15.64 20.73
C VAL A 91 -0.74 -14.84 20.29
N LEU A 92 -1.75 -14.87 21.13
CA LEU A 92 -3.06 -14.27 20.93
C LEU A 92 -3.31 -13.26 22.06
N ARG A 93 -3.94 -12.13 21.74
CA ARG A 93 -4.49 -11.25 22.76
C ARG A 93 -5.79 -11.87 23.28
N ARG A 94 -5.86 -12.24 24.55
CA ARG A 94 -7.13 -12.70 25.12
C ARG A 94 -8.03 -11.50 25.30
N GLY A 95 -9.06 -11.36 24.45
CA GLY A 95 -10.24 -10.58 24.84
C GLY A 95 -10.77 -11.13 26.17
N ARG A 96 -11.35 -10.28 27.03
CA ARG A 96 -11.78 -10.59 28.43
C ARG A 96 -12.32 -12.02 28.60
N LEU A 97 -11.44 -13.00 28.76
CA LEU A 97 -11.79 -14.36 29.11
C LEU A 97 -12.01 -14.33 30.61
N LYS A 98 -13.26 -14.60 31.05
CA LYS A 98 -13.51 -14.75 32.48
C LYS A 98 -12.53 -15.78 33.03
N PRO A 99 -11.91 -15.52 34.19
CA PRO A 99 -11.08 -16.50 34.85
C PRO A 99 -11.86 -17.80 35.03
N ARG A 100 -11.13 -18.92 34.90
CA ARG A 100 -11.61 -20.27 35.14
C ARG A 100 -12.44 -20.26 36.43
N ALA A 101 -13.67 -20.77 36.39
CA ALA A 101 -14.57 -20.78 37.55
C ALA A 101 -13.89 -21.48 38.74
N GLY A 102 -13.34 -20.69 39.66
CA GLY A 102 -12.56 -21.15 40.80
C GLY A 102 -12.38 -20.01 41.78
N ARG A 103 -13.29 -19.98 42.78
CA ARG A 103 -13.37 -19.13 43.99
C ARG A 103 -13.11 -17.61 43.85
N PRO A 104 -14.04 -16.74 44.28
CA PRO A 104 -13.82 -15.30 44.28
C PRO A 104 -12.79 -14.91 45.36
N PRO A 105 -11.82 -14.02 45.07
CA PRO A 105 -11.08 -13.34 46.13
C PRO A 105 -11.97 -12.27 46.75
N ALA A 106 -12.01 -12.24 48.08
CA ALA A 106 -12.55 -11.12 48.83
C ALA A 106 -11.50 -10.00 48.89
N HIS A 107 -11.99 -8.76 48.83
CA HIS A 107 -11.27 -7.48 48.98
C HIS A 107 -10.86 -6.74 47.69
N ALA A 108 -10.81 -5.42 47.84
CA ALA A 108 -11.43 -4.45 46.95
C ALA A 108 -10.42 -3.52 46.25
N HIS A 109 -10.87 -3.01 45.10
CA HIS A 109 -10.55 -1.73 44.44
C HIS A 109 -9.08 -1.29 44.34
N THR A 110 -8.50 -1.61 43.19
CA THR A 110 -7.64 -0.67 42.45
C THR A 110 -8.01 -0.80 40.97
N LEU A 111 -8.41 0.29 40.32
CA LEU A 111 -8.57 0.34 38.87
C LEU A 111 -7.18 0.31 38.24
N GLN A 112 -6.54 -0.86 38.22
CA GLN A 112 -5.48 -1.14 37.27
C GLN A 112 -6.16 -1.36 35.91
N GLU A 113 -5.73 -0.63 34.89
CA GLU A 113 -6.06 -1.01 33.51
C GLU A 113 -5.67 -2.49 33.34
N PRO A 114 -6.54 -3.32 32.74
CA PRO A 114 -6.27 -4.75 32.64
C PRO A 114 -4.98 -4.93 31.85
N GLU A 115 -3.94 -5.49 32.48
CA GLU A 115 -2.80 -6.04 31.74
C GLU A 115 -3.38 -6.95 30.66
N ASP A 116 -2.99 -6.70 29.41
CA ASP A 116 -3.41 -7.53 28.28
C ASP A 116 -2.93 -8.97 28.51
N ASP A 117 -3.84 -9.86 28.90
CA ASP A 117 -3.54 -11.28 29.12
C ASP A 117 -3.19 -11.92 27.76
N LEU A 118 -1.89 -12.04 27.46
CA LEU A 118 -1.40 -12.70 26.26
C LEU A 118 -1.41 -14.22 26.48
N GLY A 119 -2.10 -14.94 25.60
CA GLY A 119 -2.13 -16.40 25.61
C GLY A 119 -1.21 -16.98 24.54
N GLU A 120 -0.33 -17.92 24.91
CA GLU A 120 0.50 -18.67 23.96
C GLU A 120 -0.04 -20.10 23.78
N VAL A 121 -0.19 -20.52 22.52
CA VAL A 121 -0.78 -21.81 22.14
C VAL A 121 0.12 -22.51 21.13
N GLN A 122 0.35 -23.81 21.29
CA GLN A 122 1.13 -24.59 20.33
C GLN A 122 0.35 -24.80 19.03
N ALA A 123 1.06 -24.89 17.91
CA ALA A 123 0.48 -25.06 16.60
C ALA A 123 1.15 -26.20 15.84
N ARG A 124 0.34 -26.95 15.10
CA ARG A 124 0.78 -27.99 14.17
C ARG A 124 0.73 -27.46 12.74
N VAL A 125 1.81 -27.63 11.99
CA VAL A 125 1.82 -27.34 10.55
C VAL A 125 0.98 -28.40 9.83
N LEU A 126 -0.07 -27.98 9.14
CA LEU A 126 -0.92 -28.86 8.33
C LEU A 126 -0.44 -28.93 6.88
N ALA A 127 -0.09 -27.78 6.34
CA ALA A 127 0.29 -27.64 4.94
C ALA A 127 1.29 -26.50 4.78
N ALA A 128 2.16 -26.69 3.81
CA ALA A 128 3.03 -25.65 3.29
C ALA A 128 2.92 -25.72 1.76
N TRP A 129 2.59 -24.61 1.13
CA TRP A 129 2.50 -24.57 -0.33
C TRP A 129 3.18 -23.33 -0.87
N ARG A 130 3.71 -23.47 -2.08
CA ARG A 130 4.10 -22.34 -2.90
C ARG A 130 2.90 -21.96 -3.74
N TRP A 131 2.61 -20.68 -3.78
CA TRP A 131 1.54 -20.23 -4.64
C TRP A 131 2.02 -20.18 -6.10
N GLY A 132 1.60 -21.17 -6.89
CA GLY A 132 2.05 -21.33 -8.28
C GLY A 132 1.73 -20.12 -9.17
N ARG A 133 0.61 -19.43 -8.91
CA ARG A 133 0.21 -18.23 -9.67
C ARG A 133 1.01 -16.99 -9.29
N LEU A 134 1.27 -16.78 -7.99
CA LEU A 134 2.19 -15.73 -7.58
C LEU A 134 3.58 -16.01 -8.16
N ALA A 135 4.05 -17.26 -8.14
CA ALA A 135 5.34 -17.62 -8.76
C ALA A 135 5.42 -17.27 -10.26
N ALA A 136 4.29 -17.25 -10.98
CA ALA A 136 4.21 -16.90 -12.39
C ALA A 136 4.03 -15.39 -12.63
N ALA A 137 3.26 -14.70 -11.80
CA ALA A 137 3.01 -13.25 -11.90
C ALA A 137 4.15 -12.41 -11.29
N LEU A 138 4.80 -12.94 -10.25
CA LEU A 138 5.81 -12.26 -9.46
C LEU A 138 7.07 -11.94 -10.27
N PRO A 139 7.60 -12.76 -11.20
CA PRO A 139 8.76 -12.38 -12.00
C PRO A 139 8.52 -11.16 -12.89
N GLN A 140 7.34 -11.04 -13.51
CA GLN A 140 6.97 -9.86 -14.29
C GLN A 140 6.79 -8.65 -13.37
N LEU A 141 6.06 -8.84 -12.28
CA LEU A 141 5.87 -7.82 -11.26
C LEU A 141 7.18 -7.44 -10.54
N LEU A 142 8.17 -8.32 -10.40
CA LEU A 142 9.49 -8.05 -9.80
C LEU A 142 10.47 -7.47 -10.82
N ALA A 143 10.33 -7.81 -12.09
CA ALA A 143 11.06 -7.15 -13.18
C ALA A 143 10.59 -5.70 -13.33
N GLU A 144 9.30 -5.44 -13.10
CA GLU A 144 8.71 -4.11 -12.95
C GLU A 144 9.13 -3.50 -11.61
N LEU A 145 8.80 -4.18 -10.50
CA LEU A 145 9.48 -4.32 -9.18
C LEU A 145 10.82 -3.60 -8.99
N ARG A 146 11.80 -3.96 -9.84
CA ARG A 146 13.24 -3.82 -9.59
C ARG A 146 13.55 -3.66 -8.09
N LEU A 147 13.21 -4.70 -7.32
CA LEU A 147 13.70 -4.83 -5.95
C LEU A 147 15.23 -4.89 -6.08
N SER A 148 15.88 -3.75 -5.86
CA SER A 148 17.31 -3.60 -6.07
C SER A 148 18.06 -4.60 -5.19
N SER A 149 18.70 -5.59 -5.80
CA SER A 149 19.75 -6.37 -5.15
C SER A 149 21.13 -5.73 -5.30
N ASP A 150 21.26 -4.63 -6.05
CA ASP A 150 22.55 -4.02 -6.38
C ASP A 150 22.57 -2.53 -6.00
N ALA A 151 22.64 -2.26 -4.70
CA ALA A 151 23.19 -1.01 -4.17
C ALA A 151 23.76 -1.29 -2.77
N ALA A 152 25.08 -1.50 -2.71
CA ALA A 152 25.96 -1.46 -1.53
C ALA A 152 25.33 -1.68 -0.12
N ALA A 153 25.42 -2.93 0.36
CA ALA A 153 25.46 -3.27 1.80
C ALA A 153 26.68 -2.57 2.45
N GLU A 154 26.75 -1.98 3.67
CA GLU A 154 26.27 -2.20 5.06
C GLU A 154 26.80 -0.99 5.93
N PRO A 155 26.56 -0.81 7.27
CA PRO A 155 25.84 -1.65 8.25
C PRO A 155 24.77 -0.91 9.11
N TRP A 156 23.58 -1.50 9.25
CA TRP A 156 22.71 -1.33 10.43
C TRP A 156 22.32 -2.73 10.93
N THR A 157 23.20 -3.36 11.71
CA THR A 157 23.13 -4.78 12.07
C THR A 157 22.27 -5.11 13.31
N SER A 158 21.53 -4.17 13.91
CA SER A 158 20.83 -4.44 15.19
C SER A 158 19.31 -4.64 15.13
N LEU A 159 18.62 -4.40 14.00
CA LEU A 159 17.14 -4.50 13.94
C LEU A 159 16.57 -5.19 12.69
N GLN A 160 17.40 -5.73 11.80
CA GLN A 160 16.92 -6.66 10.79
C GLN A 160 16.79 -8.07 11.39
N PRO A 161 15.68 -8.81 11.21
CA PRO A 161 15.73 -10.26 11.31
C PRO A 161 16.70 -10.73 10.23
N SER A 162 17.85 -11.25 10.66
CA SER A 162 18.96 -11.64 9.79
C SER A 162 18.52 -12.58 8.67
N ILE A 163 18.43 -12.04 7.46
CA ILE A 163 18.74 -12.78 6.25
C ILE A 163 20.25 -12.65 6.10
N ARG A 164 21.00 -13.50 6.83
CA ARG A 164 22.43 -13.69 6.57
C ARG A 164 22.54 -14.61 5.36
N ASP A 165 23.23 -14.12 4.33
CA ASP A 165 23.71 -14.93 3.22
C ASP A 165 24.53 -16.11 3.77
N VAL A 166 24.09 -17.32 3.42
CA VAL A 166 24.87 -18.53 3.64
C VAL A 166 25.83 -18.68 2.47
N SER A 167 26.90 -17.88 2.44
CA SER A 167 28.03 -18.16 1.55
C SER A 167 29.32 -17.45 1.97
N THR A 168 29.98 -17.97 3.01
CA THR A 168 31.43 -17.86 3.14
C THR A 168 32.03 -19.19 3.61
N SER A 169 32.08 -20.15 2.69
CA SER A 169 33.14 -21.17 2.67
C SER A 169 33.34 -21.61 1.22
N GLY A 170 34.56 -21.39 0.72
CA GLY A 170 34.86 -21.25 -0.71
C GLY A 170 34.68 -22.48 -1.61
N GLY A 171 34.65 -22.17 -2.90
CA GLY A 171 34.66 -23.12 -4.00
C GLY A 171 34.33 -22.41 -5.31
N VAL A 172 35.35 -22.14 -6.11
CA VAL A 172 35.25 -21.52 -7.44
C VAL A 172 34.31 -22.34 -8.33
N GLY A 173 33.23 -21.72 -8.82
CA GLY A 173 32.34 -22.30 -9.84
C GLY A 173 31.13 -21.40 -10.08
N GLY A 174 31.05 -20.78 -11.26
CA GLY A 174 30.08 -19.73 -11.62
C GLY A 174 28.63 -20.03 -11.20
N GLY A 175 28.10 -19.19 -10.33
CA GLY A 175 26.71 -19.16 -9.91
C GLY A 175 26.07 -17.84 -10.31
N ASP A 176 25.05 -17.93 -11.16
CA ASP A 176 24.22 -16.83 -11.65
C ASP A 176 23.48 -16.11 -10.49
N PRO A 177 23.67 -14.80 -10.28
CA PRO A 177 23.02 -14.04 -9.20
C PRO A 177 21.48 -13.97 -9.35
N GLY A 178 20.92 -14.31 -10.52
CA GLY A 178 19.48 -14.41 -10.73
C GLY A 178 18.80 -15.62 -10.07
N ARG A 179 19.55 -16.56 -9.47
CA ARG A 179 19.01 -17.85 -9.02
C ARG A 179 18.52 -17.87 -7.57
N GLU A 180 19.06 -17.03 -6.69
CA GLU A 180 18.70 -16.99 -5.25
C GLU A 180 17.49 -16.09 -4.97
N ALA A 181 17.38 -14.94 -5.66
CA ALA A 181 16.19 -14.09 -5.62
C ALA A 181 14.92 -14.81 -6.16
N ARG A 182 15.10 -15.83 -7.01
CA ARG A 182 14.02 -16.69 -7.53
C ARG A 182 13.51 -17.75 -6.53
N GLU A 183 14.20 -17.99 -5.41
CA GLU A 183 13.74 -18.94 -4.39
C GLU A 183 12.86 -18.31 -3.29
N LEU A 184 12.73 -16.97 -3.28
CA LEU A 184 11.82 -16.18 -2.42
C LEU A 184 10.32 -16.32 -2.78
N VAL A 185 9.96 -17.28 -3.65
CA VAL A 185 8.57 -17.56 -4.00
C VAL A 185 7.82 -17.94 -2.73
N SER A 186 6.95 -17.02 -2.32
CA SER A 186 6.23 -16.95 -1.05
C SER A 186 5.60 -18.30 -0.72
N MET A 187 6.21 -19.02 0.20
CA MET A 187 5.58 -20.16 0.83
C MET A 187 4.56 -19.64 1.85
N PHE A 188 3.39 -20.25 1.91
CA PHE A 188 2.40 -20.02 2.97
C PHE A 188 2.26 -21.27 3.82
N LEU A 189 2.00 -21.06 5.11
CA LEU A 189 1.74 -22.12 6.06
C LEU A 189 0.30 -22.06 6.52
N LEU A 190 -0.35 -23.22 6.52
CA LEU A 190 -1.59 -23.43 7.23
C LEU A 190 -1.27 -24.17 8.52
N LEU A 191 -1.56 -23.52 9.63
CA LEU A 191 -1.34 -24.05 10.98
C LEU A 191 -2.66 -24.41 11.63
N GLN A 192 -2.62 -25.38 12.54
CA GLN A 192 -3.72 -25.78 13.40
C GLN A 192 -3.30 -25.67 14.86
N LEU A 193 -3.94 -24.78 15.60
CA LEU A 193 -3.70 -24.62 17.03
C LEU A 193 -4.06 -25.90 17.81
N GLN A 194 -3.33 -26.17 18.88
CA GLN A 194 -3.46 -27.37 19.72
C GLN A 194 -3.98 -27.00 21.11
N PRO A 195 -4.76 -27.89 21.76
CA PRO A 195 -5.20 -29.21 21.28
C PRO A 195 -6.27 -29.13 20.17
N VAL A 196 -6.45 -30.21 19.40
CA VAL A 196 -7.54 -30.31 18.41
C VAL A 196 -8.74 -31.03 19.05
N PRO A 197 -9.91 -30.41 19.15
CA PRO A 197 -11.13 -31.07 19.60
C PRO A 197 -11.51 -32.24 18.68
N ALA A 198 -12.06 -33.32 19.26
CA ALA A 198 -12.45 -34.52 18.51
C ALA A 198 -13.55 -34.27 17.45
N ALA A 199 -14.40 -33.25 17.65
CA ALA A 199 -15.57 -32.96 16.81
C ALA A 199 -15.31 -31.89 15.71
N ARG A 200 -14.05 -31.57 15.41
CA ARG A 200 -13.74 -30.43 14.54
C ARG A 200 -13.95 -30.78 13.05
N PRO A 201 -14.53 -29.86 12.23
CA PRO A 201 -14.70 -30.13 10.82
C PRO A 201 -13.35 -30.38 10.13
N PRO A 202 -13.33 -31.19 9.06
CA PRO A 202 -12.14 -31.39 8.24
C PRO A 202 -11.53 -30.06 7.80
N VAL A 203 -10.21 -29.99 7.69
CA VAL A 203 -9.46 -28.78 7.30
C VAL A 203 -10.02 -28.15 6.02
N LEU A 204 -10.38 -28.97 5.02
CA LEU A 204 -10.99 -28.51 3.77
C LEU A 204 -12.35 -27.84 3.97
N ALA A 205 -13.18 -28.35 4.87
CA ALA A 205 -14.48 -27.76 5.17
C ALA A 205 -14.31 -26.38 5.84
N ALA A 206 -13.39 -26.28 6.80
CA ALA A 206 -13.06 -25.01 7.44
C ALA A 206 -12.48 -23.96 6.48
N LEU A 207 -11.64 -24.38 5.53
CA LEU A 207 -11.12 -23.49 4.48
C LEU A 207 -12.20 -23.01 3.51
N ARG A 208 -13.13 -23.89 3.11
CA ARG A 208 -14.27 -23.50 2.26
C ARG A 208 -15.19 -22.52 2.97
N GLU A 209 -15.41 -22.73 4.26
CA GLU A 209 -16.17 -21.80 5.09
C GLU A 209 -15.48 -20.44 5.20
N ALA A 210 -14.16 -20.43 5.47
CA ALA A 210 -13.37 -19.21 5.50
C ALA A 210 -13.41 -18.48 4.13
N LEU A 211 -13.32 -19.22 3.02
CA LEU A 211 -13.44 -18.66 1.67
C LEU A 211 -14.82 -18.01 1.43
N GLY A 212 -15.89 -18.65 1.91
CA GLY A 212 -17.25 -18.09 1.82
C GLY A 212 -17.44 -16.81 2.64
N ARG A 213 -16.65 -16.63 3.70
CA ARG A 213 -16.69 -15.44 4.59
C ARG A 213 -15.67 -14.36 4.24
N ALA A 214 -14.60 -14.70 3.52
CA ALA A 214 -13.54 -13.76 3.15
C ALA A 214 -14.13 -12.65 2.26
N PRO A 215 -14.14 -11.39 2.73
CA PRO A 215 -14.68 -10.30 1.93
C PRO A 215 -13.75 -10.01 0.74
N PRO A 216 -14.29 -9.53 -0.39
CA PRO A 216 -13.46 -9.05 -1.49
C PRO A 216 -12.60 -7.86 -1.02
N VAL A 217 -11.46 -7.66 -1.68
CA VAL A 217 -10.68 -6.43 -1.52
C VAL A 217 -11.57 -5.25 -1.92
N PRO A 218 -11.67 -4.20 -1.09
CA PRO A 218 -12.50 -3.06 -1.43
C PRO A 218 -11.87 -2.22 -2.55
N ALA A 219 -12.70 -1.40 -3.20
CA ALA A 219 -12.28 -0.54 -4.30
C ALA A 219 -11.17 0.44 -3.89
N ARG A 220 -10.40 0.91 -4.88
CA ARG A 220 -9.42 1.98 -4.69
C ARG A 220 -10.06 3.22 -4.02
N GLY A 221 -9.36 3.81 -3.06
CA GLY A 221 -9.82 4.92 -2.22
C GLY A 221 -10.62 4.47 -1.00
N ALA A 222 -11.07 3.21 -0.93
CA ALA A 222 -11.82 2.73 0.22
C ALA A 222 -10.95 2.64 1.48
N PRO A 223 -11.49 3.01 2.66
CA PRO A 223 -10.74 3.00 3.90
C PRO A 223 -10.49 1.57 4.39
N VAL A 224 -9.25 1.31 4.77
CA VAL A 224 -8.79 0.03 5.31
C VAL A 224 -7.95 0.23 6.56
N CYS A 225 -7.79 -0.83 7.35
CA CYS A 225 -6.79 -0.87 8.41
C CYS A 225 -6.06 -2.21 8.44
N THR A 226 -4.84 -2.20 8.94
CA THR A 226 -4.09 -3.40 9.29
C THR A 226 -4.19 -3.66 10.78
N ALA A 227 -4.12 -4.93 11.20
CA ALA A 227 -3.95 -5.29 12.60
C ALA A 227 -2.79 -6.28 12.71
N SER A 228 -1.75 -5.90 13.46
CA SER A 228 -0.46 -6.59 13.41
C SER A 228 0.27 -6.61 14.75
N ALA A 229 1.47 -7.20 14.74
CA ALA A 229 2.48 -7.10 15.78
C ALA A 229 3.76 -6.46 15.22
N PRO A 230 3.87 -5.12 15.23
CA PRO A 230 5.05 -4.38 14.78
C PRO A 230 6.34 -4.91 15.37
N LEU A 231 7.40 -5.00 14.56
CA LEU A 231 8.72 -5.53 14.94
C LEU A 231 8.68 -6.96 15.48
N ALA A 232 7.56 -7.65 15.24
CA ALA A 232 7.22 -8.93 15.83
C ALA A 232 7.29 -8.92 17.38
N ALA A 233 7.01 -7.76 17.98
CA ALA A 233 7.07 -7.53 19.41
C ALA A 233 5.69 -7.81 20.06
N PRO A 234 5.61 -8.71 21.07
CA PRO A 234 4.34 -9.02 21.75
C PRO A 234 3.70 -7.82 22.43
N GLY A 235 4.50 -6.89 22.97
CA GLY A 235 3.99 -5.67 23.62
C GLY A 235 3.33 -4.69 22.65
N LEU A 236 3.49 -4.90 21.33
CA LEU A 236 2.84 -4.11 20.28
C LEU A 236 1.72 -4.91 19.59
N LEU A 237 1.34 -6.08 20.12
CA LEU A 237 0.29 -6.91 19.53
C LEU A 237 -1.06 -6.19 19.54
N GLY A 238 -1.66 -6.10 18.35
CA GLY A 238 -2.92 -5.37 18.16
C GLY A 238 -2.71 -3.92 17.81
N ALA A 239 -1.50 -3.51 17.43
CA ALA A 239 -1.29 -2.24 16.76
C ALA A 239 -2.12 -2.20 15.46
N VAL A 240 -2.74 -1.05 15.22
CA VAL A 240 -3.61 -0.83 14.07
C VAL A 240 -3.11 0.37 13.29
N CYS A 241 -2.91 0.17 11.99
CA CYS A 241 -2.56 1.25 11.09
C CYS A 241 -3.67 1.46 10.07
N GLN A 242 -4.04 2.70 9.83
CA GLN A 242 -5.11 3.06 8.90
C GLN A 242 -4.56 3.56 7.58
N GLY A 243 -5.34 3.38 6.53
CA GLY A 243 -5.06 3.92 5.21
C GLY A 243 -6.24 3.73 4.28
N VAL A 244 -5.95 3.79 2.99
CA VAL A 244 -6.87 3.48 1.90
C VAL A 244 -6.29 2.43 0.99
N VAL A 245 -7.13 1.76 0.21
CA VAL A 245 -6.64 0.99 -0.95
C VAL A 245 -6.09 1.99 -1.97
N SER A 246 -4.78 2.00 -2.16
CA SER A 246 -4.09 2.93 -3.06
C SER A 246 -4.24 2.54 -4.51
N GLY A 247 -4.33 1.23 -4.79
CA GLY A 247 -4.55 0.67 -6.11
C GLY A 247 -4.26 -0.82 -6.13
N THR A 248 -4.58 -1.49 -7.23
CA THR A 248 -4.35 -2.93 -7.42
C THR A 248 -3.45 -3.16 -8.63
N ALA A 249 -2.59 -4.17 -8.53
CA ALA A 249 -1.79 -4.61 -9.67
C ALA A 249 -2.69 -5.28 -10.73
N PRO A 250 -2.22 -5.39 -12.00
CA PRO A 250 -2.93 -6.14 -13.03
C PRO A 250 -3.31 -7.54 -12.56
N GLY A 251 -4.57 -7.94 -12.82
CA GLY A 251 -5.14 -9.21 -12.37
C GLY A 251 -5.70 -9.21 -10.94
N GLY A 252 -5.72 -8.05 -10.25
CA GLY A 252 -6.42 -7.87 -8.97
C GLY A 252 -5.87 -8.68 -7.80
N LEU A 253 -4.71 -9.33 -7.98
CA LEU A 253 -4.14 -10.25 -7.01
C LEU A 253 -3.44 -9.51 -5.86
N LEU A 254 -2.72 -8.46 -6.22
CA LEU A 254 -1.92 -7.67 -5.32
C LEU A 254 -2.54 -6.30 -5.17
N THR A 255 -2.57 -5.82 -3.94
CA THR A 255 -3.17 -4.56 -3.57
C THR A 255 -2.13 -3.73 -2.84
N LEU A 256 -2.05 -2.46 -3.20
CA LEU A 256 -1.27 -1.48 -2.46
C LEU A 256 -2.20 -0.72 -1.53
N THR A 257 -1.73 -0.48 -0.31
CA THR A 257 -2.37 0.43 0.63
C THR A 257 -1.32 1.33 1.24
N ASP A 258 -1.68 2.57 1.56
CA ASP A 258 -0.85 3.46 2.37
C ASP A 258 -1.02 3.22 3.88
N ALA A 259 -1.76 2.17 4.29
CA ALA A 259 -1.80 1.72 5.67
C ALA A 259 -0.41 1.19 6.08
N ARG A 260 0.35 2.05 6.77
CA ARG A 260 1.78 1.84 7.03
C ARG A 260 1.99 0.79 8.08
N VAL A 261 2.79 -0.22 7.78
CA VAL A 261 3.20 -1.22 8.75
C VAL A 261 4.72 -1.33 8.77
N THR A 262 5.25 -1.87 9.85
CA THR A 262 6.70 -2.05 10.04
C THR A 262 7.10 -3.50 9.77
N PRO A 263 8.41 -3.80 9.62
CA PRO A 263 8.89 -5.18 9.64
C PRO A 263 8.32 -5.99 10.79
N GLY A 264 8.03 -7.27 10.58
CA GLY A 264 7.34 -8.14 11.54
C GLY A 264 5.81 -8.15 11.37
N CYS A 265 5.27 -7.22 10.56
CA CYS A 265 3.85 -7.21 10.20
C CYS A 265 3.51 -8.12 9.03
N GLU A 266 4.47 -8.83 8.42
CA GLU A 266 4.21 -9.82 7.38
C GLU A 266 3.22 -10.85 7.90
N GLY A 267 2.16 -11.12 7.14
CA GLY A 267 1.08 -12.03 7.54
C GLY A 267 -0.05 -11.37 8.32
N ALA A 268 0.03 -10.07 8.61
CA ALA A 268 -1.05 -9.33 9.26
C ALA A 268 -2.29 -9.24 8.37
N GLY A 269 -3.47 -9.23 8.98
CA GLY A 269 -4.73 -9.03 8.28
C GLY A 269 -4.98 -7.57 7.92
N VAL A 270 -5.53 -7.35 6.72
CA VAL A 270 -6.01 -6.06 6.21
C VAL A 270 -7.54 -6.10 6.18
N TYR A 271 -8.19 -5.18 6.88
CA TYR A 271 -9.63 -5.16 7.09
C TYR A 271 -10.25 -3.94 6.40
N SER A 272 -11.39 -4.14 5.73
CA SER A 272 -12.19 -3.04 5.21
C SER A 272 -12.91 -2.34 6.35
N LEU A 273 -12.71 -1.03 6.47
CA LEU A 273 -13.42 -0.20 7.45
C LEU A 273 -14.83 0.15 6.97
N ALA A 274 -15.12 0.00 5.67
CA ALA A 274 -16.45 0.19 5.11
C ALA A 274 -17.37 -1.00 5.40
N ALA A 275 -16.83 -2.21 5.53
CA ALA A 275 -17.61 -3.40 5.85
C ALA A 275 -18.25 -3.28 7.25
N ALA A 276 -19.51 -3.67 7.38
CA ALA A 276 -20.22 -3.68 8.65
C ALA A 276 -19.64 -4.73 9.62
N ASP A 277 -19.39 -5.94 9.12
CA ASP A 277 -19.02 -7.13 9.91
C ASP A 277 -17.93 -7.99 9.24
N ALA A 278 -16.77 -7.40 8.93
CA ALA A 278 -15.67 -8.17 8.36
C ALA A 278 -15.01 -9.06 9.44
N SER A 279 -15.55 -10.26 9.70
CA SER A 279 -14.95 -11.27 10.61
C SER A 279 -13.56 -11.72 10.18
N LEU A 280 -13.31 -11.73 8.87
CA LEU A 280 -12.02 -12.03 8.24
C LEU A 280 -11.45 -10.80 7.53
N PRO A 281 -10.12 -10.72 7.38
CA PRO A 281 -9.51 -9.68 6.57
C PRO A 281 -9.81 -9.90 5.08
N CYS A 282 -9.82 -8.81 4.31
CA CYS A 282 -9.94 -8.85 2.84
C CYS A 282 -8.60 -9.17 2.16
N ALA A 283 -7.50 -8.83 2.82
CA ALA A 283 -6.15 -9.08 2.31
C ALA A 283 -5.16 -9.39 3.45
N VAL A 284 -3.99 -9.87 3.09
CA VAL A 284 -2.89 -10.18 4.01
C VAL A 284 -1.67 -9.34 3.63
N VAL A 285 -0.98 -8.77 4.62
CA VAL A 285 0.27 -8.04 4.39
C VAL A 285 1.33 -9.03 3.88
N LEU A 286 1.81 -8.80 2.66
CA LEU A 286 2.89 -9.56 2.06
C LEU A 286 4.24 -8.92 2.37
N SER A 287 4.35 -7.60 2.23
CA SER A 287 5.56 -6.84 2.56
C SER A 287 5.22 -5.49 3.18
N PRO A 288 5.71 -5.18 4.40
CA PRO A 288 5.52 -3.89 5.05
C PRO A 288 6.49 -2.81 4.54
N LEU A 289 7.64 -3.22 4.00
CA LEU A 289 8.66 -2.32 3.49
C LEU A 289 8.83 -2.59 2.00
N THR A 290 8.14 -1.82 1.17
CA THR A 290 8.49 -1.76 -0.24
C THR A 290 9.57 -0.71 -0.42
N TRP A 291 10.78 -1.15 -0.74
CA TRP A 291 11.77 -0.33 -1.40
C TRP A 291 11.54 -0.46 -2.90
N TRP A 292 11.61 0.65 -3.63
CA TRP A 292 11.44 0.69 -5.07
C TRP A 292 12.53 1.56 -5.66
N ARG A 293 13.35 0.99 -6.53
CA ARG A 293 14.43 1.72 -7.22
C ARG A 293 15.37 2.48 -6.27
N GLY A 294 15.61 1.92 -5.08
CA GLY A 294 16.46 2.54 -4.05
C GLY A 294 15.74 3.54 -3.14
N GLU A 295 14.42 3.73 -3.29
CA GLU A 295 13.63 4.66 -2.48
C GLU A 295 12.65 3.92 -1.57
N ALA A 296 12.44 4.43 -0.36
CA ALA A 296 11.42 3.94 0.55
C ALA A 296 10.03 4.39 0.08
N VAL A 297 9.17 3.44 -0.27
CA VAL A 297 7.90 3.73 -0.98
C VAL A 297 6.77 4.22 -0.08
N GLY A 298 6.78 3.80 1.19
CA GLY A 298 5.73 4.12 2.15
C GLY A 298 4.37 3.46 1.88
N PHE A 299 4.26 2.57 0.88
CA PHE A 299 3.12 1.69 0.66
C PHE A 299 3.37 0.31 1.26
N THR A 300 2.28 -0.37 1.59
CA THR A 300 2.26 -1.76 2.05
C THR A 300 1.73 -2.64 0.93
N LEU A 301 2.50 -3.65 0.54
CA LEU A 301 2.07 -4.63 -0.44
C LEU A 301 1.23 -5.70 0.24
N CYS A 302 0.00 -5.86 -0.24
CA CYS A 302 -1.00 -6.75 0.31
C CYS A 302 -1.45 -7.75 -0.74
N LEU A 303 -2.07 -8.81 -0.26
CA LEU A 303 -2.52 -9.92 -1.07
C LEU A 303 -3.95 -10.31 -0.77
N ASP A 304 -4.77 -10.48 -1.80
CA ASP A 304 -6.17 -10.90 -1.66
C ASP A 304 -6.27 -12.25 -0.90
N LEU A 305 -6.92 -12.23 0.27
CA LEU A 305 -7.09 -13.41 1.11
C LEU A 305 -7.95 -14.47 0.41
N ARG A 306 -8.99 -14.06 -0.30
CA ARG A 306 -9.92 -14.95 -0.99
C ARG A 306 -9.17 -15.79 -2.03
N ARG A 307 -8.33 -15.12 -2.83
CA ARG A 307 -7.48 -15.79 -3.84
C ARG A 307 -6.47 -16.74 -3.21
N LEU A 308 -5.91 -16.36 -2.06
CA LEU A 308 -4.99 -17.22 -1.32
C LEU A 308 -5.69 -18.48 -0.77
N LEU A 309 -6.93 -18.36 -0.29
CA LEU A 309 -7.73 -19.49 0.18
C LEU A 309 -8.18 -20.41 -0.97
N GLU A 310 -8.56 -19.86 -2.12
CA GLU A 310 -8.87 -20.62 -3.34
C GLU A 310 -7.67 -21.51 -3.76
N ASP A 311 -6.47 -20.95 -3.74
CA ASP A 311 -5.25 -21.67 -4.08
C ASP A 311 -4.90 -22.74 -3.04
N ALA A 312 -5.05 -22.44 -1.76
CA ALA A 312 -4.82 -23.40 -0.67
C ALA A 312 -5.74 -24.61 -0.78
N LEU A 313 -7.03 -24.38 -1.09
CA LEU A 313 -8.01 -25.44 -1.30
C LEU A 313 -7.63 -26.32 -2.50
N LEU A 314 -7.32 -25.69 -3.64
CA LEU A 314 -6.91 -26.41 -4.84
C LEU A 314 -5.67 -27.28 -4.58
N HIS A 315 -4.67 -26.73 -3.87
CA HIS A 315 -3.46 -27.45 -3.52
C HIS A 315 -3.75 -28.66 -2.62
N LEU A 316 -4.53 -28.50 -1.56
CA LEU A 316 -4.85 -29.57 -0.63
C LEU A 316 -5.69 -30.68 -1.28
N GLU A 317 -6.62 -30.33 -2.17
CA GLU A 317 -7.40 -31.29 -2.94
C GLU A 317 -6.52 -32.10 -3.90
N GLN A 318 -5.55 -31.46 -4.55
CA GLN A 318 -4.59 -32.14 -5.41
C GLN A 318 -3.68 -33.08 -4.63
N VAL A 319 -3.12 -32.65 -3.50
CA VAL A 319 -2.29 -33.50 -2.63
C VAL A 319 -3.09 -34.72 -2.12
N GLY A 320 -4.37 -34.53 -1.79
CA GLY A 320 -5.26 -35.63 -1.40
C GLY A 320 -5.51 -36.64 -2.53
N ARG A 321 -5.59 -36.19 -3.79
CA ARG A 321 -5.76 -37.05 -4.96
C ARG A 321 -4.49 -37.79 -5.38
N LEU A 322 -3.32 -37.17 -5.22
CA LEU A 322 -2.01 -37.76 -5.57
C LEU A 322 -1.59 -38.93 -4.66
N GLN A 323 -2.30 -39.15 -3.55
CA GLN A 323 -2.12 -40.34 -2.72
C GLN A 323 -2.88 -41.57 -3.26
N LEU A 324 -3.67 -41.44 -4.35
CA LEU A 324 -4.52 -42.52 -4.87
C LEU A 324 -4.33 -42.92 -6.35
N ALA A 325 -3.63 -42.15 -7.23
CA ALA A 325 -3.36 -42.54 -8.63
C ALA A 325 -2.39 -41.59 -9.39
N PRO A 326 -1.83 -41.97 -10.58
CA PRO A 326 -0.87 -41.18 -11.35
C PRO A 326 -1.52 -40.00 -12.11
N GLN A 327 -0.74 -38.93 -12.32
CA GLN A 327 -1.18 -37.63 -12.84
C GLN A 327 -1.62 -37.62 -14.32
N PRO A 328 -2.67 -36.85 -14.68
CA PRO A 328 -2.88 -36.35 -16.04
C PRO A 328 -2.24 -34.97 -16.26
N PRO A 329 -2.13 -34.49 -17.51
CA PRO A 329 -1.37 -33.30 -17.86
C PRO A 329 -2.06 -32.00 -17.46
N SER A 330 -1.22 -30.99 -17.22
CA SER A 330 -1.49 -29.60 -16.91
C SER A 330 -2.68 -29.03 -17.67
N THR A 331 -3.79 -28.80 -16.96
CA THR A 331 -4.94 -28.08 -17.50
C THR A 331 -4.59 -26.59 -17.56
N THR A 332 -4.61 -26.04 -18.78
CA THR A 332 -4.58 -24.60 -19.06
C THR A 332 -5.74 -23.94 -18.32
N MET A 333 -5.42 -23.18 -17.26
CA MET A 333 -6.43 -22.52 -16.44
C MET A 333 -6.97 -21.27 -17.14
N SER A 334 -8.30 -21.18 -17.19
CA SER A 334 -9.09 -20.00 -17.54
C SER A 334 -8.55 -18.72 -16.89
N ALA A 335 -8.43 -17.66 -17.69
CA ALA A 335 -8.20 -16.31 -17.20
C ALA A 335 -9.29 -15.96 -16.17
N PHE A 336 -8.88 -15.51 -14.99
CA PHE A 336 -9.79 -15.07 -13.94
C PHE A 336 -10.61 -13.90 -14.49
N HIS A 337 -11.93 -14.07 -14.57
CA HIS A 337 -12.81 -12.93 -14.71
C HIS A 337 -12.62 -12.07 -13.47
N ASN A 338 -12.21 -10.82 -13.69
CA ASN A 338 -12.08 -9.80 -12.66
C ASN A 338 -13.47 -9.52 -12.10
N ASP A 339 -13.73 -9.87 -10.83
CA ASP A 339 -14.87 -9.29 -10.12
C ASP A 339 -14.64 -7.77 -10.04
N GLY A 340 -15.54 -7.01 -10.64
CA GLY A 340 -15.43 -5.58 -10.98
C GLY A 340 -15.37 -4.60 -9.81
N ALA A 341 -14.60 -4.87 -8.76
CA ALA A 341 -14.44 -3.99 -7.61
C ALA A 341 -13.53 -2.77 -7.88
N ASP A 342 -12.75 -2.77 -8.97
CA ASP A 342 -11.81 -1.69 -9.31
C ASP A 342 -12.34 -0.68 -10.36
N ASP A 343 -13.56 -0.84 -10.87
CA ASP A 343 -14.02 -0.07 -12.03
C ASP A 343 -14.77 1.24 -11.69
N VAL A 344 -14.69 1.70 -10.44
CA VAL A 344 -15.33 2.96 -10.04
C VAL A 344 -14.36 4.11 -10.22
N ASP A 345 -14.70 5.05 -11.11
CA ASP A 345 -14.01 6.35 -11.20
C ASP A 345 -14.06 7.03 -9.83
N LEU A 346 -12.88 7.30 -9.27
CA LEU A 346 -12.76 7.87 -7.94
C LEU A 346 -13.01 9.39 -8.01
N PHE A 347 -14.29 9.77 -8.09
CA PHE A 347 -14.73 11.17 -8.11
C PHE A 347 -14.19 12.00 -9.28
N GLY A 348 -13.91 11.40 -10.44
CA GLY A 348 -13.32 12.09 -11.58
C GLY A 348 -11.79 12.10 -11.59
N ILE A 349 -11.13 11.62 -10.53
CA ILE A 349 -9.65 11.57 -10.46
C ILE A 349 -9.08 10.76 -11.62
N ASP A 350 -9.74 9.68 -12.06
CA ASP A 350 -9.24 8.87 -13.17
C ASP A 350 -9.27 9.60 -14.50
N LYS A 351 -10.17 10.57 -14.65
CA LYS A 351 -10.33 11.39 -15.86
C LYS A 351 -9.53 12.69 -15.82
N SER A 352 -8.91 12.99 -14.68
CA SER A 352 -8.23 14.27 -14.47
C SER A 352 -6.75 14.14 -14.21
N VAL A 353 -6.29 12.97 -13.74
CA VAL A 353 -4.89 12.75 -13.40
C VAL A 353 -4.26 11.85 -14.44
N VAL A 354 -3.18 12.33 -15.03
CA VAL A 354 -2.51 11.69 -16.16
C VAL A 354 -1.07 11.33 -15.82
N LEU A 355 -0.52 10.34 -16.52
CA LEU A 355 0.91 10.08 -16.50
C LEU A 355 1.57 11.01 -17.51
N VAL A 356 2.62 11.72 -17.11
CA VAL A 356 3.40 12.59 -17.99
C VAL A 356 4.73 11.92 -18.25
N ARG A 357 4.99 11.55 -19.50
CA ARG A 357 6.21 10.88 -19.92
C ARG A 357 7.08 11.83 -20.74
N CYS A 358 8.36 11.90 -20.41
CA CYS A 358 9.34 12.66 -21.15
C CYS A 358 10.63 11.85 -21.28
N ALA A 359 10.88 11.34 -22.50
CA ALA A 359 11.93 10.36 -22.76
C ALA A 359 11.85 9.11 -21.83
N HIS A 360 12.85 8.91 -20.97
CA HIS A 360 12.91 7.79 -20.02
C HIS A 360 12.37 8.15 -18.63
N MET A 361 12.08 9.43 -18.40
CA MET A 361 11.52 9.93 -17.15
C MET A 361 10.00 9.98 -17.25
N TRP A 362 9.35 9.91 -16.09
CA TRP A 362 7.94 10.19 -16.00
C TRP A 362 7.59 10.82 -14.66
N GLY A 363 6.43 11.46 -14.66
CA GLY A 363 5.76 12.00 -13.49
C GLY A 363 4.26 11.89 -13.67
N SER A 364 3.55 12.75 -12.96
CA SER A 364 2.10 12.87 -13.04
C SER A 364 1.72 14.28 -13.50
N GLY A 365 0.48 14.44 -13.95
CA GLY A 365 -0.10 15.74 -14.24
C GLY A 365 -1.58 15.78 -13.88
N VAL A 366 -2.13 16.98 -13.78
CA VAL A 366 -3.55 17.19 -13.54
C VAL A 366 -4.16 18.14 -14.57
N VAL A 367 -5.28 17.73 -15.16
CA VAL A 367 -6.10 18.57 -16.04
C VAL A 367 -6.78 19.64 -15.21
N ILE A 368 -6.56 20.91 -15.56
CA ILE A 368 -7.04 22.07 -14.79
C ILE A 368 -8.02 22.96 -15.57
N GLY A 369 -8.11 22.76 -16.88
CA GLY A 369 -9.01 23.53 -17.73
C GLY A 369 -8.83 23.16 -19.19
N ARG A 370 -9.43 23.97 -20.07
CA ARG A 370 -9.24 23.90 -21.51
C ARG A 370 -8.89 25.28 -22.04
N ALA A 371 -7.99 25.35 -23.03
CA ALA A 371 -7.59 26.59 -23.70
C ALA A 371 -7.80 26.47 -25.21
N GLY A 372 -8.26 27.55 -25.84
CA GLY A 372 -8.63 27.59 -27.26
C GLY A 372 -10.01 28.21 -27.47
N ASP A 373 -10.44 28.30 -28.73
CA ASP A 373 -11.80 28.73 -29.06
C ASP A 373 -12.82 27.60 -28.80
N ARG A 374 -14.11 27.92 -28.84
CA ARG A 374 -15.20 26.98 -28.50
C ARG A 374 -15.28 25.74 -29.42
N GLN A 375 -14.56 25.73 -30.54
CA GLN A 375 -14.54 24.62 -31.51
C GLN A 375 -13.21 23.83 -31.50
N GLY A 376 -12.19 24.27 -30.76
CA GLY A 376 -10.87 23.59 -30.65
C GLY A 376 -10.25 23.69 -29.25
N ALA A 377 -11.07 23.61 -28.20
CA ALA A 377 -10.62 23.75 -26.80
C ALA A 377 -9.81 22.53 -26.33
N ARG A 378 -8.50 22.73 -26.17
CA ARG A 378 -7.54 21.69 -25.80
C ARG A 378 -7.33 21.58 -24.29
N PRO A 379 -7.21 20.38 -23.71
CA PRO A 379 -6.90 20.19 -22.29
C PRO A 379 -5.58 20.85 -21.89
N VAL A 380 -5.64 21.59 -20.78
CA VAL A 380 -4.46 22.19 -20.13
C VAL A 380 -4.12 21.39 -18.89
N ILE A 381 -2.86 20.97 -18.81
CA ILE A 381 -2.35 20.09 -17.75
C ILE A 381 -1.24 20.79 -16.98
N LEU A 382 -1.33 20.77 -15.66
CA LEU A 382 -0.20 21.11 -14.78
C LEU A 382 0.63 19.87 -14.48
N THR A 383 1.94 20.05 -14.46
CA THR A 383 2.90 19.06 -13.98
C THR A 383 4.10 19.77 -13.35
N CYS A 384 5.10 19.04 -12.86
CA CYS A 384 6.35 19.63 -12.40
C CYS A 384 7.32 19.86 -13.56
N ALA A 385 8.10 20.93 -13.50
CA ALA A 385 9.08 21.23 -14.55
C ALA A 385 10.21 20.20 -14.59
N HIS A 386 10.62 19.64 -13.44
CA HIS A 386 11.67 18.60 -13.38
C HIS A 386 11.26 17.27 -14.04
N VAL A 387 9.98 17.05 -14.31
CA VAL A 387 9.50 15.87 -15.04
C VAL A 387 9.89 15.97 -16.51
N LEU A 388 10.10 17.18 -17.02
CA LEU A 388 10.36 17.47 -18.42
C LEU A 388 11.87 17.62 -18.67
N LEU A 389 12.30 17.20 -19.86
CA LEU A 389 13.65 17.41 -20.37
C LEU A 389 13.58 18.33 -21.59
N ASP A 390 14.45 19.33 -21.62
CA ASP A 390 14.49 20.29 -22.72
C ASP A 390 14.73 19.61 -24.08
N GLY A 391 13.95 20.03 -25.08
CA GLY A 391 14.04 19.52 -26.44
C GLY A 391 13.59 18.06 -26.62
N ARG A 392 12.92 17.47 -25.63
CA ARG A 392 12.35 16.12 -25.72
C ARG A 392 10.84 16.16 -25.93
N GLU A 393 10.34 15.14 -26.61
CA GLU A 393 8.91 14.94 -26.79
C GLU A 393 8.25 14.54 -25.46
N VAL A 394 7.07 15.13 -25.23
CA VAL A 394 6.24 14.86 -24.05
C VAL A 394 5.01 14.09 -24.50
N THR A 395 4.77 12.95 -23.86
CA THR A 395 3.56 12.15 -24.04
C THR A 395 2.74 12.21 -22.76
N VAL A 396 1.44 12.43 -22.88
CA VAL A 396 0.46 12.33 -21.81
C VAL A 396 -0.30 11.03 -21.97
N CYS A 397 -0.33 10.23 -20.92
CA CYS A 397 -0.88 8.88 -20.95
C CYS A 397 -2.05 8.80 -19.98
N TRP A 398 -3.18 8.31 -20.47
CA TRP A 398 -4.43 8.32 -19.74
C TRP A 398 -5.30 7.15 -20.19
N GLY A 399 -5.71 6.29 -19.27
CA GLY A 399 -6.40 5.06 -19.61
C GLY A 399 -5.57 4.19 -20.56
N ASP A 400 -6.10 3.95 -21.76
CA ASP A 400 -5.41 3.23 -22.85
C ASP A 400 -4.83 4.18 -23.92
N HIS A 401 -4.93 5.49 -23.70
CA HIS A 401 -4.53 6.54 -24.63
C HIS A 401 -3.13 7.08 -24.33
N ALA A 402 -2.41 7.43 -25.40
CA ALA A 402 -1.10 8.08 -25.33
C ALA A 402 -1.07 9.24 -26.32
N LEU A 403 -1.13 10.46 -25.78
CA LEU A 403 -1.33 11.70 -26.53
C LEU A 403 -0.08 12.56 -26.52
N ARG A 404 0.17 13.25 -27.62
CA ARG A 404 1.27 14.21 -27.70
C ARG A 404 0.89 15.50 -26.95
N ALA A 405 1.84 16.04 -26.21
CA ALA A 405 1.65 17.30 -25.49
C ALA A 405 2.67 18.36 -25.93
N GLU A 406 2.18 19.59 -26.12
CA GLU A 406 2.99 20.79 -26.29
C GLU A 406 3.35 21.35 -24.91
N VAL A 407 4.64 21.63 -24.69
CA VAL A 407 5.08 22.39 -23.52
C VAL A 407 4.85 23.87 -23.78
N VAL A 408 3.80 24.43 -23.16
CA VAL A 408 3.42 25.83 -23.33
C VAL A 408 4.34 26.75 -22.54
N TRP A 409 4.70 26.31 -21.32
CA TRP A 409 5.58 27.01 -20.41
C TRP A 409 6.16 26.05 -19.37
N ARG A 410 7.38 26.31 -18.91
CA ARG A 410 7.96 25.65 -17.72
C ARG A 410 8.82 26.63 -16.94
N SER A 411 8.88 26.48 -15.63
CA SER A 411 9.87 27.18 -14.80
C SER A 411 11.29 26.71 -15.13
N ALA A 412 12.28 27.56 -14.83
CA ALA A 412 13.68 27.16 -14.89
C ALA A 412 14.01 26.05 -13.86
N ASP A 413 15.08 25.29 -14.11
CA ASP A 413 15.48 24.20 -13.23
C ASP A 413 15.91 24.73 -11.85
N GLY A 414 15.46 24.03 -10.79
CA GLY A 414 15.78 24.39 -9.40
C GLY A 414 14.99 25.60 -8.85
N GLU A 415 13.99 26.07 -9.59
CA GLU A 415 13.05 27.08 -9.12
C GLU A 415 12.10 26.52 -8.04
N PRO A 416 11.67 27.34 -7.06
CA PRO A 416 10.77 26.90 -6.01
C PRO A 416 9.39 26.51 -6.53
N PHE A 417 8.89 27.26 -7.53
CA PHE A 417 7.63 26.99 -8.20
C PHE A 417 7.92 26.10 -9.41
N ASP A 418 8.26 24.86 -9.10
CA ASP A 418 8.63 23.82 -10.06
C ASP A 418 7.38 23.32 -10.80
N VAL A 419 6.95 24.09 -11.81
CA VAL A 419 5.70 23.89 -12.55
C VAL A 419 5.96 23.98 -14.04
N ALA A 420 5.27 23.13 -14.79
CA ALA A 420 5.10 23.25 -16.22
C ALA A 420 3.62 23.17 -16.61
N VAL A 421 3.30 23.82 -17.72
CA VAL A 421 1.98 23.85 -18.33
C VAL A 421 2.06 23.17 -19.67
N LEU A 422 1.26 22.12 -19.84
CA LEU A 422 1.15 21.35 -21.06
C LEU A 422 -0.19 21.61 -21.73
N LEU A 423 -0.20 21.55 -23.05
CA LEU A 423 -1.41 21.59 -23.88
C LEU A 423 -1.47 20.31 -24.69
N VAL A 424 -2.57 19.57 -24.57
CA VAL A 424 -2.71 18.26 -25.19
C VAL A 424 -3.59 18.38 -26.43
N ASP A 425 -3.15 17.79 -27.52
CA ASP A 425 -3.98 17.63 -28.71
C ASP A 425 -4.81 16.35 -28.52
N VAL A 426 -6.12 16.50 -28.40
CA VAL A 426 -7.10 15.41 -28.32
C VAL A 426 -7.87 15.35 -29.63
N ASP A 427 -8.12 14.15 -30.14
CA ASP A 427 -9.04 13.93 -31.26
C ASP A 427 -10.48 14.15 -30.79
N GLU A 428 -11.41 14.50 -31.69
CA GLU A 428 -12.82 14.85 -31.36
C GLU A 428 -13.58 13.74 -30.60
N ASP A 429 -13.09 12.49 -30.64
CA ASP A 429 -13.68 11.33 -29.96
C ASP A 429 -13.16 11.13 -28.51
N GLU A 430 -12.16 11.90 -28.05
CA GLU A 430 -11.49 11.73 -26.74
C GLU A 430 -11.90 12.77 -25.68
N ASP A 431 -13.18 13.13 -25.65
CA ASP A 431 -13.73 14.17 -24.79
C ASP A 431 -13.84 13.81 -23.29
N GLU A 432 -13.10 12.79 -22.85
CA GLU A 432 -13.21 12.21 -21.52
C GLU A 432 -12.30 12.85 -20.46
N LEU A 433 -11.25 13.57 -20.86
CA LEU A 433 -10.40 14.29 -19.90
C LEU A 433 -11.18 15.42 -19.24
N CYS A 434 -11.33 15.31 -17.93
CA CYS A 434 -12.15 16.20 -17.11
C CYS A 434 -11.26 17.12 -16.27
N PRO A 435 -11.42 18.46 -16.37
CA PRO A 435 -10.70 19.38 -15.50
C PRO A 435 -11.12 19.25 -14.02
N LEU A 436 -10.14 19.37 -13.11
CA LEU A 436 -10.42 19.61 -11.69
C LEU A 436 -10.25 21.09 -11.35
N PRO A 437 -11.21 21.69 -10.62
CA PRO A 437 -11.09 23.08 -10.21
C PRO A 437 -9.99 23.24 -9.16
N LEU A 438 -9.21 24.32 -9.30
CA LEU A 438 -8.30 24.79 -8.27
C LEU A 438 -9.08 25.35 -7.07
N ASP A 439 -8.63 25.07 -5.85
CA ASP A 439 -9.19 25.61 -4.62
C ASP A 439 -8.11 26.38 -3.85
N CYS A 440 -8.17 27.70 -3.99
CA CYS A 440 -7.21 28.64 -3.38
C CYS A 440 -7.53 28.95 -1.92
N ARG A 441 -8.55 28.32 -1.31
CA ARG A 441 -8.81 28.53 0.11
C ARG A 441 -7.62 28.03 0.93
N PRO A 442 -7.13 28.83 1.90
CA PRO A 442 -6.06 28.41 2.80
C PRO A 442 -6.30 27.02 3.39
N PRO A 443 -5.32 26.10 3.31
CA PRO A 443 -5.41 24.81 3.97
C PRO A 443 -5.29 24.98 5.50
N HIS A 444 -5.76 23.99 6.25
CA HIS A 444 -5.63 23.97 7.71
C HIS A 444 -4.79 22.78 8.15
N VAL A 445 -3.98 22.93 9.21
CA VAL A 445 -3.24 21.79 9.77
C VAL A 445 -4.25 20.76 10.31
N GLY A 446 -4.02 19.48 9.99
CA GLY A 446 -4.94 18.37 10.28
C GLY A 446 -6.07 18.21 9.25
N GLU A 447 -6.14 19.07 8.22
CA GLU A 447 -7.12 18.93 7.16
C GLU A 447 -6.86 17.66 6.34
N ALA A 448 -7.87 16.79 6.20
CA ALA A 448 -7.78 15.57 5.43
C ALA A 448 -7.65 15.86 3.93
N VAL A 449 -6.67 15.24 3.29
CA VAL A 449 -6.33 15.44 1.88
C VAL A 449 -6.01 14.11 1.19
N VAL A 450 -6.09 14.10 -0.13
CA VAL A 450 -5.75 12.94 -0.97
C VAL A 450 -4.71 13.33 -2.01
N ALA A 451 -3.61 12.60 -2.08
CA ALA A 451 -2.64 12.69 -3.17
C ALA A 451 -2.99 11.67 -4.26
N ALA A 452 -2.80 12.03 -5.53
CA ALA A 452 -2.97 11.12 -6.67
C ALA A 452 -1.80 11.23 -7.66
N GLY A 453 -1.37 10.10 -8.24
CA GLY A 453 -0.31 10.09 -9.26
C GLY A 453 0.15 8.69 -9.68
N PHE A 454 1.22 8.60 -10.47
CA PHE A 454 1.71 7.38 -11.11
C PHE A 454 3.14 6.98 -10.66
N PRO A 455 3.35 6.62 -9.37
CA PRO A 455 4.69 6.37 -8.87
C PRO A 455 5.26 4.99 -9.24
N LEU A 456 4.42 3.98 -9.39
CA LEU A 456 4.86 2.57 -9.52
C LEU A 456 4.54 1.98 -10.90
N PHE A 457 3.30 2.12 -11.35
CA PHE A 457 2.85 1.55 -12.61
C PHE A 457 3.03 2.57 -13.73
N SER A 458 3.78 2.20 -14.76
CA SER A 458 3.94 2.97 -16.00
C SER A 458 3.12 2.33 -17.13
N GLU A 459 3.01 2.99 -18.29
CA GLU A 459 2.38 2.39 -19.49
C GLU A 459 2.94 0.99 -19.83
N ARG A 460 4.20 0.71 -19.50
CA ARG A 460 4.83 -0.60 -19.73
C ARG A 460 4.20 -1.72 -18.88
N SER A 461 3.59 -1.37 -17.75
CA SER A 461 2.79 -2.27 -16.91
C SER A 461 1.37 -2.49 -17.46
N ALA A 462 0.90 -1.63 -18.37
CA ALA A 462 -0.39 -1.77 -19.06
C ALA A 462 -0.32 -2.67 -20.30
N ALA A 463 0.85 -3.25 -20.62
CA ALA A 463 1.01 -4.22 -21.71
C ALA A 463 0.27 -5.56 -21.47
N ALA A 464 -0.38 -5.74 -20.31
CA ALA A 464 -1.38 -6.78 -20.10
C ALA A 464 -2.73 -6.28 -20.64
N PRO A 465 -3.39 -6.99 -21.56
CA PRO A 465 -4.50 -6.47 -22.40
C PRO A 465 -5.84 -6.25 -21.66
N VAL A 466 -5.85 -5.90 -20.38
CA VAL A 466 -7.08 -5.95 -19.56
C VAL A 466 -7.30 -4.74 -18.63
N ARG A 467 -6.37 -3.78 -18.45
CA ARG A 467 -6.67 -2.59 -17.61
C ARG A 467 -6.01 -1.29 -18.03
N ALA A 468 -6.85 -0.27 -18.15
CA ALA A 468 -6.55 1.15 -18.23
C ALA A 468 -5.58 1.61 -17.14
N LEU A 469 -4.60 2.42 -17.53
CA LEU A 469 -3.64 3.07 -16.63
C LEU A 469 -4.40 3.98 -15.65
N ARG A 470 -4.22 3.75 -14.34
CA ARG A 470 -4.92 4.49 -13.27
C ARG A 470 -3.96 5.03 -12.20
N PRO A 471 -4.20 6.24 -11.67
CA PRO A 471 -3.36 6.82 -10.63
C PRO A 471 -3.49 6.03 -9.32
N LEU A 472 -2.40 5.89 -8.59
CA LEU A 472 -2.45 5.50 -7.19
C LEU A 472 -2.92 6.68 -6.34
N VAL A 473 -3.66 6.37 -5.30
CA VAL A 473 -4.11 7.38 -4.32
C VAL A 473 -3.55 7.12 -2.94
N SER A 474 -3.25 8.20 -2.22
CA SER A 474 -2.91 8.14 -0.80
C SER A 474 -3.70 9.17 -0.03
N ARG A 475 -4.18 8.78 1.14
CA ARG A 475 -4.86 9.65 2.09
C ARG A 475 -3.87 10.10 3.16
N GLY A 476 -3.95 11.38 3.48
CA GLY A 476 -3.18 11.98 4.56
C GLY A 476 -3.85 13.23 5.07
N GLU A 477 -3.03 14.07 5.68
CA GLU A 477 -3.42 15.34 6.26
C GLU A 477 -2.43 16.41 5.86
N VAL A 478 -2.85 17.67 5.92
CA VAL A 478 -1.95 18.82 5.89
C VAL A 478 -1.22 18.90 7.23
N SER A 479 0.10 18.75 7.23
CA SER A 479 0.94 18.84 8.43
C SER A 479 1.43 20.25 8.70
N GLY A 480 1.46 21.09 7.68
CA GLY A 480 1.96 22.45 7.75
C GLY A 480 1.71 23.15 6.42
N TRP A 481 1.67 24.48 6.44
CA TRP A 481 1.55 25.28 5.24
C TRP A 481 2.06 26.70 5.51
N TRP A 482 2.48 27.41 4.47
CA TRP A 482 3.06 28.75 4.60
C TRP A 482 2.51 29.71 3.54
N THR A 483 2.01 30.87 3.98
CA THR A 483 1.44 31.93 3.12
C THR A 483 2.48 32.89 2.53
N SER A 484 2.07 33.56 1.45
CA SER A 484 2.53 34.83 0.84
C SER A 484 4.00 34.99 0.44
N ALA A 485 4.92 34.21 0.99
CA ALA A 485 6.25 34.07 0.43
C ALA A 485 6.34 32.72 -0.29
N SER A 486 6.27 31.61 0.44
CA SER A 486 6.71 30.32 -0.11
C SER A 486 5.65 29.48 -0.80
N SER A 487 4.37 29.70 -0.54
CA SER A 487 3.26 28.95 -1.17
C SER A 487 3.45 27.43 -1.09
N GLN A 488 3.90 26.94 0.06
CA GLN A 488 4.25 25.54 0.28
C GLN A 488 3.24 24.88 1.22
N ILE A 489 2.78 23.69 0.86
CA ILE A 489 1.98 22.79 1.71
C ILE A 489 2.85 21.59 2.06
N LEU A 490 2.85 21.22 3.34
CA LEU A 490 3.42 19.98 3.84
C LEU A 490 2.28 18.98 4.09
N THR A 491 2.39 17.76 3.56
CA THR A 491 1.39 16.72 3.74
C THR A 491 1.97 15.39 4.20
N THR A 492 1.17 14.64 4.97
CA THR A 492 1.45 13.25 5.36
C THR A 492 1.05 12.23 4.31
N CYS A 493 0.42 12.60 3.19
CA CYS A 493 0.11 11.64 2.12
C CYS A 493 1.39 10.89 1.71
N THR A 494 1.30 9.60 1.39
CA THR A 494 2.43 8.86 0.83
C THR A 494 2.66 9.28 -0.61
N VAL A 495 3.82 9.87 -0.89
CA VAL A 495 4.22 10.37 -2.22
C VAL A 495 5.59 9.81 -2.57
N GLN A 496 5.78 9.51 -3.86
CA GLN A 496 6.95 8.81 -4.40
C GLN A 496 7.37 9.42 -5.73
N SER A 497 8.58 9.11 -6.17
CA SER A 497 9.03 9.40 -7.53
C SER A 497 8.00 8.88 -8.54
N GLY A 498 7.63 9.74 -9.50
CA GLY A 498 6.55 9.49 -10.46
C GLY A 498 5.19 10.10 -10.07
N ALA A 499 4.97 10.45 -8.80
CA ALA A 499 3.78 11.22 -8.38
C ALA A 499 3.94 12.75 -8.52
N SER A 500 5.18 13.24 -8.69
CA SER A 500 5.48 14.66 -8.92
C SER A 500 4.68 15.23 -10.09
N GLY A 501 4.10 16.41 -9.90
CA GLY A 501 3.17 17.05 -10.84
C GLY A 501 1.71 16.60 -10.69
N GLY A 502 1.43 15.55 -9.93
CA GLY A 502 0.08 15.11 -9.59
C GLY A 502 -0.60 16.02 -8.55
N PRO A 503 -1.93 15.92 -8.37
CA PRO A 503 -2.64 16.84 -7.49
C PRO A 503 -2.63 16.39 -6.02
N LEU A 504 -2.64 17.38 -5.14
CA LEU A 504 -3.11 17.26 -3.77
C LEU A 504 -4.55 17.78 -3.70
N LEU A 505 -5.47 16.94 -3.23
CA LEU A 505 -6.90 17.12 -3.35
C LEU A 505 -7.55 17.30 -1.99
N ARG A 506 -8.50 18.23 -1.94
CA ARG A 506 -9.52 18.34 -0.91
C ARG A 506 -10.81 17.73 -1.44
N LEU A 507 -11.42 16.81 -0.69
CA LEU A 507 -12.72 16.22 -1.03
C LEU A 507 -13.84 17.03 -0.37
N GLY A 508 -14.77 17.57 -1.17
CA GLY A 508 -15.93 18.30 -0.66
C GLY A 508 -16.96 17.39 0.03
N PRO A 509 -18.00 17.96 0.67
CA PRO A 509 -19.08 17.19 1.31
C PRO A 509 -19.80 16.21 0.36
N GLY A 510 -19.81 16.48 -0.95
CA GLY A 510 -20.33 15.61 -1.99
C GLY A 510 -19.30 14.67 -2.63
N GLY A 511 -18.07 14.62 -2.12
CA GLY A 511 -16.96 13.84 -2.70
C GLY A 511 -16.25 14.51 -3.88
N GLU A 512 -16.74 15.64 -4.38
CA GLU A 512 -16.10 16.39 -5.47
C GLU A 512 -14.65 16.77 -5.10
N PRO A 513 -13.65 16.36 -5.90
CA PRO A 513 -12.26 16.70 -5.65
C PRO A 513 -11.96 18.11 -6.14
N ARG A 514 -11.21 18.86 -5.34
CA ARG A 514 -10.64 20.15 -5.72
C ARG A 514 -9.15 20.16 -5.47
N VAL A 515 -8.40 20.70 -6.42
CA VAL A 515 -6.93 20.75 -6.35
C VAL A 515 -6.52 21.89 -5.43
N ILE A 516 -5.98 21.54 -4.26
CA ILE A 516 -5.42 22.53 -3.33
C ILE A 516 -3.92 22.74 -3.55
N GLY A 517 -3.25 21.85 -4.29
CA GLY A 517 -1.87 22.03 -4.67
C GLY A 517 -1.35 20.98 -5.65
N VAL A 518 -0.14 21.20 -6.15
CA VAL A 518 0.57 20.28 -7.05
C VAL A 518 1.74 19.65 -6.29
N LEU A 519 1.83 18.33 -6.26
CA LEU A 519 2.89 17.59 -5.57
C LEU A 519 4.24 17.87 -6.23
N VAL A 520 5.24 18.29 -5.47
CA VAL A 520 6.57 18.65 -6.02
C VAL A 520 7.62 17.62 -5.64
N CYS A 521 7.84 17.40 -4.35
CA CYS A 521 8.90 16.51 -3.88
C CYS A 521 8.63 15.94 -2.48
N ASN A 522 9.38 14.91 -2.14
CA ASN A 522 9.49 14.39 -0.77
C ASN A 522 10.64 15.07 -0.03
N ALA A 523 10.59 15.06 1.30
CA ALA A 523 11.72 15.48 2.11
C ALA A 523 12.83 14.43 2.03
N GLN A 524 14.05 14.91 1.82
CA GLN A 524 15.25 14.09 1.76
C GLN A 524 16.30 14.67 2.70
N VAL A 525 16.98 13.81 3.45
CA VAL A 525 18.13 14.18 4.27
C VAL A 525 19.35 13.47 3.73
N GLY A 526 20.41 14.23 3.45
CA GLY A 526 21.63 13.72 2.80
C GLY A 526 21.72 14.13 1.33
N SER A 527 22.68 13.56 0.61
CA SER A 527 22.90 13.84 -0.81
C SER A 527 23.42 12.59 -1.52
N GLY A 528 23.01 12.39 -2.78
CA GLY A 528 23.45 11.24 -3.58
C GLY A 528 22.81 9.93 -3.14
N GLY A 529 23.54 8.82 -3.27
CA GLY A 529 23.04 7.47 -2.97
C GLY A 529 22.70 7.20 -1.50
N ASP A 530 23.14 8.07 -0.58
CA ASP A 530 22.91 7.95 0.87
C ASP A 530 21.71 8.80 1.34
N ALA A 531 20.97 9.43 0.42
CA ALA A 531 19.83 10.26 0.77
C ALA A 531 18.71 9.42 1.40
N VAL A 532 18.32 9.76 2.62
CA VAL A 532 17.18 9.17 3.29
C VAL A 532 15.93 9.94 2.88
N VAL A 533 15.05 9.26 2.14
CA VAL A 533 13.75 9.79 1.73
C VAL A 533 12.72 9.58 2.85
N TYR A 534 11.96 10.62 3.16
CA TYR A 534 10.84 10.57 4.09
C TYR A 534 9.53 10.64 3.29
N PRO A 535 8.95 9.50 2.90
CA PRO A 535 7.87 9.44 1.92
C PRO A 535 6.52 9.99 2.42
N HIS A 536 6.48 10.48 3.64
CA HIS A 536 5.32 11.02 4.36
C HIS A 536 5.56 12.46 4.86
N VAL A 537 6.63 13.09 4.38
CA VAL A 537 6.93 14.50 4.62
C VAL A 537 7.08 15.09 3.22
N ASN A 538 5.97 15.48 2.61
CA ASN A 538 5.93 15.83 1.19
C ASN A 538 5.49 17.26 0.98
N PHE A 539 6.12 17.90 0.01
CA PHE A 539 5.89 19.29 -0.34
C PHE A 539 5.02 19.39 -1.59
N ALA A 540 3.99 20.21 -1.51
CA ALA A 540 3.15 20.59 -2.63
C ALA A 540 3.15 22.11 -2.80
N LEU A 541 3.11 22.58 -4.04
CA LEU A 541 2.90 23.98 -4.37
C LEU A 541 1.42 24.32 -4.21
N TRP A 542 1.12 25.30 -3.37
CA TRP A 542 -0.26 25.71 -3.08
C TRP A 542 -0.92 26.32 -4.33
N ALA A 543 -2.18 25.92 -4.59
CA ALA A 543 -2.96 26.36 -5.73
C ALA A 543 -3.11 27.89 -5.86
N ASP A 544 -3.09 28.63 -4.75
CA ASP A 544 -3.16 30.10 -4.76
C ASP A 544 -2.02 30.75 -5.56
N ALA A 545 -0.82 30.18 -5.51
CA ALA A 545 0.33 30.69 -6.28
C ALA A 545 0.20 30.48 -7.79
N ILE A 546 -0.63 29.50 -8.19
CA ILE A 546 -0.76 29.04 -9.57
C ILE A 546 -2.00 29.63 -10.23
N HIS A 547 -3.07 29.83 -9.46
CA HIS A 547 -4.41 30.10 -9.96
C HIS A 547 -4.51 31.34 -10.85
N GLY A 548 -4.00 32.50 -10.39
CA GLY A 548 -4.12 33.75 -11.15
C GLY A 548 -3.51 33.70 -12.55
N PRO A 549 -2.22 33.33 -12.68
CA PRO A 549 -1.55 33.19 -13.98
C PRO A 549 -2.22 32.17 -14.91
N ILE A 550 -2.67 31.04 -14.35
CA ILE A 550 -3.35 29.98 -15.10
C ILE A 550 -4.73 30.41 -15.59
N ASP A 551 -5.56 30.97 -14.71
CA ASP A 551 -6.92 31.42 -15.06
C ASP A 551 -6.87 32.49 -16.16
N ALA A 552 -5.89 33.41 -16.08
CA ALA A 552 -5.64 34.39 -17.14
C ALA A 552 -5.28 33.72 -18.47
N TYR A 553 -4.38 32.72 -18.45
CA TYR A 553 -4.02 31.95 -19.64
C TYR A 553 -5.20 31.15 -20.22
N LEU A 554 -5.99 30.48 -19.38
CA LEU A 554 -7.18 29.74 -19.82
C LEU A 554 -8.21 30.65 -20.50
N LYS A 555 -8.35 31.89 -20.04
CA LYS A 555 -9.28 32.88 -20.60
C LYS A 555 -8.78 33.55 -21.87
N SER A 556 -7.47 33.85 -21.97
CA SER A 556 -6.93 34.65 -23.08
C SER A 556 -6.15 33.85 -24.12
N GLY A 557 -5.67 32.65 -23.77
CA GLY A 557 -4.69 31.90 -24.56
C GLY A 557 -3.29 32.53 -24.58
N ASP A 558 -3.05 33.67 -23.92
CA ASP A 558 -1.76 34.36 -23.94
C ASP A 558 -0.77 33.73 -22.96
N LYS A 559 0.24 33.06 -23.52
CA LYS A 559 1.33 32.41 -22.78
C LYS A 559 2.11 33.38 -21.89
N LYS A 560 2.06 34.70 -22.14
CA LYS A 560 2.75 35.71 -21.30
C LYS A 560 2.25 35.73 -19.86
N HIS A 561 0.99 35.37 -19.60
CA HIS A 561 0.48 35.29 -18.23
C HIS A 561 1.25 34.25 -17.40
N LEU A 562 1.69 33.15 -18.02
CA LEU A 562 2.42 32.07 -17.36
C LEU A 562 3.80 32.51 -16.84
N GLY A 563 4.38 33.58 -17.40
CA GLY A 563 5.63 34.16 -16.88
C GLY A 563 5.53 34.67 -15.43
N GLN A 564 4.32 34.87 -14.91
CA GLN A 564 4.07 35.25 -13.51
C GLN A 564 4.26 34.08 -12.54
N LEU A 565 4.29 32.83 -13.02
CA LEU A 565 4.61 31.65 -12.21
C LEU A 565 6.11 31.57 -11.86
N GLN A 566 6.95 32.41 -12.46
CA GLN A 566 8.37 32.49 -12.10
C GLN A 566 8.54 33.16 -10.73
N CYS A 567 9.09 32.43 -9.75
CA CYS A 567 9.37 32.96 -8.43
C CYS A 567 10.64 33.81 -8.43
N LYS A 568 10.54 35.11 -8.11
CA LYS A 568 11.72 36.00 -8.02
C LYS A 568 12.25 36.19 -6.59
N SER A 569 11.58 35.62 -5.59
CA SER A 569 11.89 35.88 -4.18
C SER A 569 12.98 34.95 -3.65
N LEU A 570 14.10 35.51 -3.22
CA LEU A 570 15.18 34.73 -2.60
C LEU A 570 14.77 34.10 -1.27
N ALA A 571 13.86 34.73 -0.52
CA ALA A 571 13.35 34.17 0.73
C ALA A 571 12.62 32.84 0.48
N VAL A 572 11.87 32.78 -0.62
CA VAL A 572 11.13 31.59 -1.05
C VAL A 572 12.07 30.47 -1.45
N HIS A 573 13.11 30.80 -2.22
CA HIS A 573 14.16 29.86 -2.56
C HIS A 573 14.82 29.23 -1.32
N ARG A 574 15.14 30.05 -0.32
CA ARG A 574 15.73 29.55 0.94
C ARG A 574 14.78 28.62 1.67
N GLN A 575 13.50 29.00 1.74
CA GLN A 575 12.50 28.20 2.43
C GLN A 575 12.27 26.84 1.77
N TRP A 576 12.12 26.79 0.44
CA TRP A 576 11.97 25.52 -0.29
C TRP A 576 13.21 24.62 -0.18
N LYS A 577 14.40 25.21 0.00
CA LYS A 577 15.65 24.50 0.30
C LYS A 577 15.83 24.16 1.78
N LEU A 578 14.83 24.43 2.62
CA LEU A 578 14.86 24.26 4.08
C LEU A 578 16.08 24.91 4.74
N GLN A 579 16.58 26.01 4.16
CA GLN A 579 17.73 26.72 4.69
C GLN A 579 17.32 27.52 5.93
N PRO A 580 18.12 27.51 7.00
CA PRO A 580 17.82 28.29 8.19
C PRO A 580 17.75 29.79 7.84
N PRO A 581 16.88 30.55 8.51
CA PRO A 581 16.86 32.00 8.35
C PRO A 581 18.24 32.56 8.72
N ARG A 582 18.76 33.49 7.91
CA ARG A 582 19.97 34.22 8.28
C ARG A 582 19.64 35.02 9.54
N MET A 583 20.13 34.58 10.69
CA MET A 583 20.12 35.43 11.88
C MET A 583 20.93 36.68 11.53
N CYS A 584 20.28 37.85 11.55
CA CYS A 584 21.01 39.11 11.58
C CYS A 584 21.93 39.04 12.81
N LYS A 585 23.24 39.19 12.59
CA LYS A 585 24.13 39.52 13.71
C LYS A 585 23.62 40.86 14.23
N LEU A 586 23.00 40.83 15.41
CA LEU A 586 22.58 42.02 16.17
C LEU A 586 23.81 42.85 16.56
#